data_AF-A0A2G9S7D0-F1
#
_entry.id   AF-A0A2G9S7D0-F1
#
_cell.length_a   1.000
_cell.length_b   1.000
_cell.length_c   1.000
_cell.angle_alpha   90.00
_cell.angle_beta   90.00
_cell.angle_gamma   90.00
#
_symmetry.space_group_name_H-M   'P 1'
#
loop_
_entity.id
_entity.type
_entity.pdbx_description
1 polymer ?
#
loop_
_entity_poly.entity_id
_entity_poly.type
_entity_poly.pdbx_seq_one_letter_code
_entity_poly.pdbx_strand_id
1 'polypeptide(L)'
;KWSRHNKGHETVLLVATDGQIRVNEAYKGRISLPNYSLIPSDVSLEIVNLLSSDSGVYRCEIMHGIEDSQDTVKLNVKGEVFYATSPEKFTFQEAEKQCQNLGARLATTGELYLAWQTGMDVCSAGWLADRSVRYPISYKRPNCGGNLVGVRTVYLHPNQTGYPDPLSRYDAICYKDDAENITIQTVTQPGLELIFQRNVTEEEARGSIATLEGLDFTLTPSEDSFTATPVFPGTPLSPDLVPTEAPLENITDDGLQLWLENVTAVPSVEATGTVEEEVVPVTAAIDAAQPEKPISETGQVFFATQPDYFTFQQAQEFCESKNATLASTGQLYSAWKSGFDKCRAGWLSDGSVRYPIVTPRRVCGGDQPGVRTVYLYANQTGFPNPLSKYNAFCFR
;
A
#
# COMPACT_ATOMS: atom_id res chain seq x y z
N LYS A 1 21.16 -25.27 -11.51
CA LYS A 1 21.55 -23.93 -11.00
C LYS A 1 20.29 -23.09 -10.88
N TRP A 2 20.10 -22.41 -9.76
CA TRP A 2 19.01 -21.43 -9.60
C TRP A 2 19.57 -20.02 -9.55
N SER A 3 19.02 -19.13 -10.35
CA SER A 3 19.34 -17.70 -10.33
C SER A 3 18.09 -16.84 -10.29
N ARG A 4 18.20 -15.68 -9.64
CA ARG A 4 17.16 -14.66 -9.59
C ARG A 4 17.54 -13.52 -10.50
N HIS A 5 16.67 -13.21 -11.45
CA HIS A 5 16.77 -12.08 -12.35
C HIS A 5 15.89 -10.95 -11.81
N ASN A 6 16.55 -9.86 -11.41
CA ASN A 6 15.88 -8.63 -11.03
C ASN A 6 16.47 -7.49 -11.87
N LYS A 7 15.72 -7.07 -12.89
CA LYS A 7 15.95 -5.83 -13.67
C LYS A 7 17.37 -5.69 -14.22
N GLY A 8 17.87 -6.79 -14.79
CA GLY A 8 19.17 -6.86 -15.46
C GLY A 8 20.32 -7.35 -14.57
N HIS A 9 20.10 -7.54 -13.28
CA HIS A 9 21.08 -8.18 -12.40
C HIS A 9 20.68 -9.64 -12.15
N GLU A 10 21.57 -10.56 -12.49
CA GLU A 10 21.45 -11.98 -12.16
C GLU A 10 22.15 -12.26 -10.84
N THR A 11 21.40 -12.73 -9.85
CA THR A 11 21.95 -13.19 -8.57
C THR A 11 21.80 -14.70 -8.48
N VAL A 12 22.92 -15.43 -8.43
CA VAL A 12 22.90 -16.89 -8.24
C VAL A 12 22.47 -17.20 -6.81
N LEU A 13 21.40 -18.01 -6.68
CA LEU A 13 20.81 -18.39 -5.39
C LEU A 13 21.48 -19.64 -4.83
N LEU A 14 21.50 -20.71 -5.64
CA LEU A 14 22.14 -21.96 -5.29
C LEU A 14 22.60 -22.73 -6.53
N VAL A 15 23.60 -23.58 -6.34
CA VAL A 15 24.10 -24.51 -7.35
C VAL A 15 24.10 -25.89 -6.74
N ALA A 16 23.51 -26.85 -7.45
CA ALA A 16 23.48 -28.26 -7.07
C ALA A 16 24.30 -29.05 -8.10
N THR A 17 25.28 -29.83 -7.63
CA THR A 17 26.18 -30.64 -8.48
C THR A 17 26.61 -31.88 -7.71
N ASP A 18 26.53 -33.05 -8.32
CA ASP A 18 26.96 -34.33 -7.75
C ASP A 18 26.46 -34.59 -6.31
N GLY A 19 25.17 -34.31 -6.07
CA GLY A 19 24.53 -34.51 -4.76
C GLY A 19 24.92 -33.48 -3.69
N GLN A 20 25.72 -32.47 -4.02
CA GLN A 20 26.07 -31.37 -3.14
C GLN A 20 25.31 -30.09 -3.52
N ILE A 21 24.77 -29.40 -2.52
CA ILE A 21 24.07 -28.11 -2.70
C ILE A 21 24.93 -26.99 -2.10
N ARG A 22 25.26 -25.98 -2.91
CA ARG A 22 25.98 -24.78 -2.50
C ARG A 22 25.02 -23.59 -2.55
N VAL A 23 24.68 -23.06 -1.39
CA VAL A 23 23.73 -21.94 -1.23
C VAL A 23 24.50 -20.63 -1.08
N ASN A 24 23.99 -19.55 -1.69
CA ASN A 24 24.52 -18.20 -1.51
C ASN A 24 24.35 -17.73 -0.05
N GLU A 25 25.39 -17.14 0.53
CA GLU A 25 25.39 -16.67 1.92
C GLU A 25 24.21 -15.72 2.24
N ALA A 26 23.80 -14.87 1.29
CA ALA A 26 22.66 -13.96 1.49
C ALA A 26 21.29 -14.67 1.65
N TYR A 27 21.20 -15.94 1.25
CA TYR A 27 19.97 -16.73 1.27
C TYR A 27 20.09 -18.01 2.13
N LYS A 28 21.20 -18.14 2.87
CA LYS A 28 21.48 -19.30 3.72
C LYS A 28 20.41 -19.45 4.81
N GLY A 29 19.85 -20.64 4.92
CA GLY A 29 18.75 -20.92 5.85
C GLY A 29 17.36 -20.46 5.39
N ARG A 30 17.25 -19.81 4.22
CA ARG A 30 15.95 -19.42 3.62
C ARG A 30 15.59 -20.20 2.36
N ILE A 31 16.56 -20.85 1.71
CA ILE A 31 16.33 -21.59 0.47
C ILE A 31 16.84 -23.03 0.53
N SER A 32 16.07 -23.95 -0.03
CA SER A 32 16.34 -25.40 -0.01
C SER A 32 15.86 -26.07 -1.30
N LEU A 33 16.46 -27.22 -1.61
CA LEU A 33 15.92 -28.19 -2.58
C LEU A 33 15.45 -29.42 -1.78
N PRO A 34 14.20 -29.47 -1.32
CA PRO A 34 13.75 -30.44 -0.31
C PRO A 34 13.92 -31.90 -0.78
N ASN A 35 13.66 -32.17 -2.06
CA ASN A 35 13.66 -33.53 -2.61
C ASN A 35 14.96 -33.92 -3.33
N TYR A 36 15.92 -33.01 -3.50
CA TYR A 36 17.11 -33.24 -4.34
C TYR A 36 18.00 -34.38 -3.82
N SER A 37 18.07 -34.57 -2.50
CA SER A 37 18.84 -35.66 -1.88
C SER A 37 18.26 -37.05 -2.17
N LEU A 38 16.96 -37.14 -2.46
CA LEU A 38 16.24 -38.38 -2.75
C LEU A 38 16.09 -38.60 -4.26
N ILE A 39 15.82 -37.51 -4.98
CA ILE A 39 15.51 -37.50 -6.41
C ILE A 39 16.37 -36.39 -7.05
N PRO A 40 17.55 -36.71 -7.60
CA PRO A 40 18.43 -35.71 -8.21
C PRO A 40 17.82 -34.96 -9.41
N SER A 41 16.73 -35.48 -9.99
CA SER A 41 15.94 -34.83 -11.03
C SER A 41 14.89 -33.85 -10.49
N ASP A 42 14.60 -33.86 -9.19
CA ASP A 42 13.71 -32.88 -8.55
C ASP A 42 14.54 -31.68 -8.07
N VAL A 43 14.52 -30.63 -8.88
CA VAL A 43 15.20 -29.37 -8.60
C VAL A 43 14.24 -28.30 -8.09
N SER A 44 13.09 -28.68 -7.51
CA SER A 44 12.11 -27.74 -6.95
C SER A 44 12.76 -26.86 -5.87
N LEU A 45 12.60 -25.55 -6.01
CA LEU A 45 13.15 -24.56 -5.09
C LEU A 45 12.10 -24.19 -4.04
N GLU A 46 12.44 -24.39 -2.78
CA GLU A 46 11.67 -23.91 -1.65
C GLU A 46 12.30 -22.64 -1.09
N ILE A 47 11.47 -21.63 -0.81
CA ILE A 47 11.87 -20.39 -0.18
C ILE A 47 10.98 -20.16 1.04
N VAL A 48 11.59 -20.09 2.23
CA VAL A 48 10.88 -19.84 3.49
C VAL A 48 11.04 -18.39 3.93
N ASN A 49 10.05 -17.87 4.67
CA ASN A 49 10.00 -16.47 5.13
C ASN A 49 10.13 -15.48 3.98
N LEU A 50 9.16 -15.52 3.06
CA LEU A 50 9.12 -14.63 1.90
C LEU A 50 8.99 -13.17 2.31
N LEU A 51 9.83 -12.33 1.70
CA LEU A 51 9.74 -10.87 1.81
C LEU A 51 9.17 -10.30 0.52
N SER A 52 8.47 -9.16 0.59
CA SER A 52 8.10 -8.38 -0.60
C SER A 52 9.27 -8.13 -1.56
N SER A 53 10.48 -7.96 -1.02
CA SER A 53 11.73 -7.81 -1.75
C SER A 53 12.22 -9.06 -2.47
N ASP A 54 11.64 -10.25 -2.23
CA ASP A 54 11.96 -11.50 -2.93
C ASP A 54 11.23 -11.62 -4.28
N SER A 55 10.22 -10.77 -4.54
CA SER A 55 9.52 -10.71 -5.82
C SER A 55 10.49 -10.53 -7.00
N GLY A 56 10.36 -11.34 -8.04
CA GLY A 56 11.29 -11.35 -9.17
C GLY A 56 11.10 -12.56 -10.09
N VAL A 57 11.95 -12.67 -11.10
CA VAL A 57 11.96 -13.81 -12.01
C VAL A 57 13.04 -14.77 -11.56
N TYR A 58 12.68 -16.00 -11.28
CA TYR A 58 13.59 -17.08 -10.90
C TYR A 58 13.83 -17.94 -12.13
N ARG A 59 15.09 -18.24 -12.42
CA ARG A 59 15.53 -19.07 -13.55
C ARG A 59 16.18 -20.32 -12.99
N CYS A 60 15.71 -21.47 -13.44
CA CYS A 60 16.37 -22.75 -13.22
C CYS A 60 17.11 -23.13 -14.50
N GLU A 61 18.38 -23.49 -14.38
CA GLU A 61 19.24 -23.99 -15.46
C GLU A 61 19.73 -25.39 -15.08
N ILE A 62 19.41 -26.40 -15.89
CA ILE A 62 19.85 -27.78 -15.73
C ILE A 62 20.74 -28.14 -16.91
N MET A 63 21.93 -28.66 -16.63
CA MET A 63 22.81 -29.24 -17.64
C MET A 63 22.69 -30.76 -17.58
N HIS A 64 22.28 -31.40 -18.67
CA HIS A 64 22.26 -32.85 -18.79
C HIS A 64 23.03 -33.27 -20.07
N GLY A 65 24.27 -33.71 -19.89
CA GLY A 65 25.16 -34.04 -21.01
C GLY A 65 25.60 -32.79 -21.78
N ILE A 66 25.18 -32.68 -23.04
CA ILE A 66 25.44 -31.53 -23.94
C ILE A 66 24.21 -30.64 -24.13
N GLU A 67 23.11 -30.95 -23.46
CA GLU A 67 21.82 -30.28 -23.62
C GLU A 67 21.51 -29.43 -22.38
N ASP A 68 21.21 -28.16 -22.62
CA ASP A 68 20.89 -27.18 -21.58
C ASP A 68 19.38 -26.95 -21.58
N SER A 69 18.72 -27.26 -20.46
CA SER A 69 17.32 -26.93 -20.25
C SER A 69 17.20 -25.78 -19.25
N GLN A 70 16.34 -24.82 -19.56
CA GLN A 70 16.04 -23.73 -18.64
C GLN A 70 14.55 -23.48 -18.54
N ASP A 71 14.11 -23.11 -17.34
CA ASP A 71 12.74 -22.67 -17.08
C ASP A 71 12.74 -21.42 -16.20
N THR A 72 11.68 -20.61 -16.30
CA THR A 72 11.55 -19.37 -15.54
C THR A 72 10.21 -19.26 -14.83
N VAL A 73 10.26 -18.95 -13.53
CA VAL A 73 9.08 -18.74 -12.70
C VAL A 73 9.05 -17.31 -12.18
N LYS A 74 7.93 -16.62 -12.34
CA LYS A 74 7.74 -15.26 -11.82
C LYS A 74 7.09 -15.31 -10.45
N LEU A 75 7.85 -14.94 -9.42
CA LEU A 75 7.36 -14.84 -8.04
C LEU A 75 6.89 -13.41 -7.76
N ASN A 76 5.68 -13.27 -7.25
CA ASN A 76 5.13 -12.00 -6.79
C ASN A 76 4.60 -12.16 -5.37
N VAL A 77 5.43 -11.78 -4.39
CA VAL A 77 5.04 -11.79 -2.98
C VAL A 77 4.15 -10.58 -2.74
N LYS A 78 2.85 -10.84 -2.53
CA LYS A 78 1.91 -9.82 -2.06
C LYS A 78 2.07 -9.71 -0.55
N GLY A 79 1.84 -8.53 -0.01
CA GLY A 79 1.68 -8.36 1.42
C GLY A 79 0.43 -7.55 1.66
N GLU A 80 -0.15 -7.73 2.83
CA GLU A 80 -1.41 -7.14 3.20
C GLU A 80 -1.18 -5.86 4.02
N VAL A 81 -1.80 -4.77 3.58
CA VAL A 81 -1.95 -3.56 4.41
C VAL A 81 -3.30 -3.67 5.12
N PHE A 82 -3.32 -3.45 6.43
CA PHE A 82 -4.54 -3.47 7.22
C PHE A 82 -4.50 -2.45 8.34
N TYR A 83 -5.67 -2.13 8.91
CA TYR A 83 -5.79 -1.17 10.01
C TYR A 83 -5.87 -1.91 11.35
N ALA A 84 -5.07 -1.47 12.32
CA ALA A 84 -5.31 -1.76 13.72
C ALA A 84 -5.97 -0.52 14.36
N THR A 85 -7.18 -0.71 14.87
CA THR A 85 -8.06 0.36 15.39
C THR A 85 -8.34 0.11 16.87
N SER A 86 -8.42 1.18 17.67
CA SER A 86 -8.91 1.12 19.06
C SER A 86 -9.82 2.32 19.36
N PRO A 87 -10.69 2.25 20.39
CA PRO A 87 -11.54 3.37 20.79
C PRO A 87 -10.72 4.61 21.20
N GLU A 88 -9.63 4.40 21.94
CA GLU A 88 -8.72 5.47 22.39
C GLU A 88 -7.67 5.87 21.35
N LYS A 89 -7.67 5.19 20.19
CA LYS A 89 -6.63 5.30 19.17
C LYS A 89 -5.22 5.05 19.77
N PHE A 90 -4.18 5.24 18.98
CA PHE A 90 -2.80 4.98 19.39
C PHE A 90 -1.93 6.23 19.18
N THR A 91 -1.01 6.47 20.11
CA THR A 91 0.17 7.31 19.84
C THR A 91 1.11 6.60 18.84
N PHE A 92 2.08 7.31 18.27
CA PHE A 92 3.00 6.71 17.30
C PHE A 92 3.71 5.46 17.86
N GLN A 93 4.18 5.54 19.12
CA GLN A 93 4.88 4.43 19.77
C GLN A 93 3.94 3.26 20.10
N GLU A 94 2.70 3.54 20.50
CA GLU A 94 1.69 2.50 20.74
C GLU A 94 1.30 1.81 19.43
N ALA A 95 1.14 2.57 18.35
CA ALA A 95 0.80 2.06 17.02
C ALA A 95 1.88 1.10 16.49
N GLU A 96 3.16 1.46 16.66
CA GLU A 96 4.28 0.60 16.28
C GLU A 96 4.26 -0.73 17.04
N LYS A 97 4.11 -0.68 18.37
CA LYS A 97 4.00 -1.89 19.21
C LYS A 97 2.77 -2.72 18.84
N GLN A 98 1.65 -2.08 18.51
CA GLN A 98 0.43 -2.78 18.15
C GLN A 98 0.60 -3.55 16.84
N CYS A 99 1.21 -2.95 15.81
CA CYS A 99 1.53 -3.69 14.59
C CYS A 99 2.48 -4.86 14.87
N GLN A 100 3.52 -4.66 15.70
CA GLN A 100 4.46 -5.72 16.07
C GLN A 100 3.76 -6.89 16.79
N ASN A 101 2.83 -6.61 17.69
CA ASN A 101 2.04 -7.62 18.39
C ASN A 101 1.17 -8.45 17.43
N LEU A 102 0.75 -7.87 16.30
CA LEU A 102 -0.01 -8.55 15.25
C LEU A 102 0.89 -9.27 14.23
N GLY A 103 2.20 -9.37 14.49
CA GLY A 103 3.16 -9.97 13.56
C GLY A 103 3.38 -9.14 12.30
N ALA A 104 3.16 -7.83 12.39
CA ALA A 104 3.28 -6.87 11.30
C ALA A 104 4.23 -5.73 11.70
N ARG A 105 4.50 -4.82 10.76
CA ARG A 105 5.17 -3.54 11.05
C ARG A 105 4.28 -2.39 10.60
N LEU A 106 4.59 -1.17 11.05
CA LEU A 106 3.94 0.00 10.46
C LEU A 106 4.18 0.00 8.94
N ALA A 107 3.10 0.24 8.20
CA ALA A 107 3.16 0.34 6.75
C ALA A 107 3.96 1.57 6.34
N THR A 108 4.63 1.47 5.20
CA THR A 108 5.23 2.63 4.54
C THR A 108 4.15 3.40 3.77
N THR A 109 4.42 4.67 3.48
CA THR A 109 3.53 5.47 2.60
C THR A 109 3.25 4.79 1.27
N GLY A 110 4.26 4.12 0.73
CA GLY A 110 4.17 3.43 -0.54
C GLY A 110 3.28 2.19 -0.51
N GLU A 111 3.39 1.39 0.55
CA GLU A 111 2.52 0.23 0.77
C GLU A 111 1.06 0.65 0.87
N LEU A 112 0.77 1.70 1.65
CA LEU A 112 -0.58 2.26 1.74
C LEU A 112 -1.10 2.75 0.38
N TYR A 113 -0.24 3.38 -0.42
CA TYR A 113 -0.63 3.85 -1.75
C TYR A 113 -0.95 2.71 -2.70
N LEU A 114 -0.16 1.64 -2.68
CA LEU A 114 -0.44 0.46 -3.50
C LEU A 114 -1.76 -0.21 -3.07
N ALA A 115 -2.01 -0.30 -1.77
CA ALA A 115 -3.27 -0.81 -1.25
C ALA A 115 -4.46 0.05 -1.72
N TRP A 116 -4.31 1.38 -1.71
CA TRP A 116 -5.29 2.32 -2.25
C TRP A 116 -5.51 2.13 -3.76
N GLN A 117 -4.45 1.98 -4.56
CA GLN A 117 -4.59 1.71 -5.99
C GLN A 117 -5.35 0.40 -6.27
N THR A 118 -5.25 -0.57 -5.36
CA THR A 118 -6.01 -1.83 -5.43
C THR A 118 -7.41 -1.74 -4.81
N GLY A 119 -7.87 -0.54 -4.43
CA GLY A 119 -9.23 -0.29 -3.96
C GLY A 119 -9.40 -0.13 -2.45
N MET A 120 -8.33 -0.03 -1.67
CA MET A 120 -8.44 0.26 -0.23
C MET A 120 -9.07 1.64 -0.01
N ASP A 121 -10.13 1.68 0.79
CA ASP A 121 -10.87 2.90 1.11
C ASP A 121 -11.22 2.93 2.59
N VAL A 122 -10.55 3.79 3.36
CA VAL A 122 -10.72 3.87 4.82
C VAL A 122 -10.80 5.33 5.24
N CYS A 123 -11.93 5.72 5.82
CA CYS A 123 -12.14 7.07 6.36
C CYS A 123 -11.59 7.21 7.79
N SER A 124 -10.35 6.81 7.99
CA SER A 124 -9.70 6.99 9.28
C SER A 124 -8.21 7.19 9.10
N ALA A 125 -7.70 8.22 9.75
CA ALA A 125 -6.30 8.59 9.71
C ALA A 125 -5.49 7.65 10.61
N GLY A 126 -4.38 7.14 10.08
CA GLY A 126 -3.51 6.25 10.83
C GLY A 126 -2.03 6.50 10.63
N TRP A 127 -1.25 6.10 11.63
CA TRP A 127 0.20 6.19 11.67
C TRP A 127 0.87 5.28 10.64
N LEU A 128 1.90 5.82 10.00
CA LEU A 128 2.81 5.10 9.10
C LEU A 128 4.25 5.13 9.63
N ALA A 129 5.11 4.30 9.04
CA ALA A 129 6.51 4.15 9.45
C ALA A 129 7.35 5.44 9.32
N ASP A 130 6.95 6.39 8.46
CA ASP A 130 7.61 7.69 8.29
C ASP A 130 7.11 8.77 9.26
N ARG A 131 6.38 8.35 10.32
CA ARG A 131 5.69 9.22 11.30
C ARG A 131 4.62 10.12 10.69
N SER A 132 4.28 9.92 9.41
CA SER A 132 3.15 10.59 8.82
C SER A 132 1.85 9.91 9.24
N VAL A 133 0.79 10.70 9.28
CA VAL A 133 -0.56 10.20 9.49
C VAL A 133 -1.31 10.36 8.18
N ARG A 134 -1.80 9.27 7.62
CA ARG A 134 -2.44 9.25 6.30
C ARG A 134 -3.69 8.39 6.28
N TYR A 135 -4.52 8.58 5.25
CA TYR A 135 -5.69 7.75 5.00
C TYR A 135 -6.04 7.68 3.50
N PRO A 136 -6.43 6.51 2.98
CA PRO A 136 -6.74 6.31 1.57
C PRO A 136 -8.23 6.54 1.28
N ILE A 137 -8.54 7.37 0.28
CA ILE A 137 -9.91 7.60 -0.21
C ILE A 137 -10.01 7.15 -1.67
N SER A 138 -10.69 6.04 -1.92
CA SER A 138 -10.96 5.55 -3.28
C SER A 138 -12.26 6.11 -3.85
N TYR A 139 -13.22 6.47 -2.99
CA TYR A 139 -14.52 7.02 -3.39
C TYR A 139 -14.76 8.40 -2.78
N LYS A 140 -15.14 9.39 -3.62
CA LYS A 140 -15.44 10.75 -3.17
C LYS A 140 -16.62 10.75 -2.21
N ARG A 141 -16.47 11.37 -1.04
CA ARG A 141 -17.54 11.54 -0.05
C ARG A 141 -17.38 12.85 0.73
N PRO A 142 -18.49 13.51 1.12
CA PRO A 142 -18.43 14.84 1.74
C PRO A 142 -17.80 14.83 3.13
N ASN A 143 -18.00 13.74 3.88
CA ASN A 143 -17.56 13.65 5.28
C ASN A 143 -16.13 13.10 5.42
N CYS A 144 -15.39 12.94 4.32
CA CYS A 144 -14.05 12.38 4.36
C CYS A 144 -13.15 12.88 3.22
N GLY A 145 -11.97 13.39 3.54
CA GLY A 145 -10.99 13.79 2.52
C GLY A 145 -11.42 14.97 1.64
N GLY A 146 -12.42 15.75 2.06
CA GLY A 146 -12.86 16.96 1.35
C GLY A 146 -13.39 16.70 -0.06
N ASN A 147 -14.12 15.59 -0.28
CA ASN A 147 -14.61 15.15 -1.61
C ASN A 147 -13.51 14.83 -2.65
N LEU A 148 -12.26 14.61 -2.21
CA LEU A 148 -11.15 14.24 -3.08
C LEU A 148 -10.74 12.78 -2.88
N VAL A 149 -10.38 12.12 -3.97
CA VAL A 149 -9.77 10.78 -3.96
C VAL A 149 -8.26 10.87 -3.77
N GLY A 150 -7.65 9.78 -3.34
CA GLY A 150 -6.22 9.65 -3.13
C GLY A 150 -5.85 9.33 -1.68
N VAL A 151 -4.57 9.06 -1.47
CA VAL A 151 -3.99 9.02 -0.13
C VAL A 151 -3.86 10.47 0.36
N ARG A 152 -4.54 10.78 1.46
CA ARG A 152 -4.53 12.10 2.11
C ARG A 152 -3.57 12.07 3.29
N THR A 153 -2.86 13.17 3.51
CA THR A 153 -1.95 13.33 4.64
C THR A 153 -2.55 14.32 5.63
N VAL A 154 -2.50 13.99 6.91
CA VAL A 154 -2.81 14.92 8.00
C VAL A 154 -1.54 15.71 8.30
N TYR A 155 -1.64 17.05 8.22
CA TYR A 155 -0.53 17.96 8.49
C TYR A 155 -0.74 18.67 9.83
N LEU A 156 0.35 19.06 10.48
CA LEU A 156 0.33 19.84 11.70
C LEU A 156 -0.15 21.28 11.44
N HIS A 157 0.27 21.85 10.31
CA HIS A 157 0.00 23.24 9.96
C HIS A 157 -0.95 23.37 8.75
N PRO A 158 -1.78 24.42 8.68
CA PRO A 158 -2.71 24.66 7.56
C PRO A 158 -2.03 24.81 6.19
N ASN A 159 -0.77 25.25 6.18
CA ASN A 159 0.05 25.35 4.97
C ASN A 159 0.61 24.00 4.48
N GLN A 160 0.05 22.88 4.95
CA GLN A 160 0.47 21.52 4.60
C GLN A 160 1.95 21.23 4.95
N THR A 161 2.41 21.76 6.08
CA THR A 161 3.76 21.49 6.59
C THR A 161 3.73 20.82 7.96
N GLY A 162 4.75 20.00 8.22
CA GLY A 162 4.91 19.26 9.46
C GLY A 162 3.95 18.07 9.60
N TYR A 163 4.43 17.00 10.23
CA TYR A 163 3.60 15.86 10.62
C TYR A 163 3.04 16.07 12.04
N PRO A 164 1.92 15.41 12.40
CA PRO A 164 1.33 15.52 13.72
C PRO A 164 2.30 15.14 14.84
N ASP A 165 2.08 15.68 16.04
CA ASP A 165 2.89 15.35 17.22
C ASP A 165 2.81 13.83 17.50
N PRO A 166 3.94 13.14 17.78
CA PRO A 166 3.94 11.70 18.07
C PRO A 166 3.03 11.24 19.22
N LEU A 167 2.63 12.15 20.12
CA LEU A 167 1.67 11.92 21.21
C LEU A 167 0.21 12.08 20.77
N SER A 168 -0.04 12.55 19.55
CA SER A 168 -1.37 12.61 18.96
C SER A 168 -1.92 11.19 18.77
N ARG A 169 -3.25 11.05 18.76
CA ARG A 169 -3.91 9.75 18.79
C ARG A 169 -4.61 9.47 17.46
N TYR A 170 -4.16 8.43 16.75
CA TYR A 170 -4.67 7.97 15.45
C TYR A 170 -4.69 6.45 15.36
N ASP A 171 -5.30 5.87 14.32
CA ASP A 171 -5.19 4.43 14.10
C ASP A 171 -3.76 4.02 13.72
N ALA A 172 -3.49 2.72 13.67
CA ALA A 172 -2.23 2.20 13.15
C ALA A 172 -2.47 1.52 11.80
N ILE A 173 -1.69 1.89 10.78
CA ILE A 173 -1.72 1.19 9.50
C ILE A 173 -0.56 0.22 9.50
N CYS A 174 -0.89 -1.07 9.51
CA CYS A 174 0.07 -2.15 9.58
C CYS A 174 0.25 -2.79 8.21
N TYR A 175 1.43 -3.35 7.99
CA TYR A 175 1.77 -4.14 6.82
C TYR A 175 2.36 -5.47 7.26
N LYS A 176 1.78 -6.56 6.75
CA LYS A 176 2.24 -7.93 6.94
C LYS A 176 2.69 -8.48 5.60
N ASP A 177 3.90 -9.03 5.56
CA ASP A 177 4.33 -9.79 4.39
C ASP A 177 3.52 -11.11 4.38
N ASP A 178 2.79 -11.40 3.30
CA ASP A 178 2.11 -12.69 3.15
C ASP A 178 3.17 -13.73 2.85
N ALA A 179 3.74 -14.30 3.91
CA ALA A 179 4.60 -15.45 3.85
C ALA A 179 3.74 -16.72 3.77
N GLU A 180 3.06 -16.94 2.65
CA GLU A 180 2.76 -18.30 2.25
C GLU A 180 4.07 -18.90 1.74
N ASN A 181 4.52 -20.04 2.29
CA ASN A 181 5.68 -20.75 1.75
C ASN A 181 5.33 -21.18 0.32
N ILE A 182 5.80 -20.43 -0.67
CA ILE A 182 5.60 -20.79 -2.08
C ILE A 182 6.73 -21.74 -2.47
N THR A 183 6.38 -23.01 -2.68
CA THR A 183 7.26 -23.96 -3.38
C THR A 183 7.22 -23.63 -4.86
N ILE A 184 8.37 -23.21 -5.42
CA ILE A 184 8.50 -23.05 -6.86
C ILE A 184 8.72 -24.45 -7.44
N GLN A 185 7.62 -25.09 -7.86
CA GLN A 185 7.67 -26.36 -8.59
C GLN A 185 8.04 -26.08 -10.05
N THR A 186 9.14 -26.67 -10.51
CA THR A 186 9.46 -26.76 -11.93
C THR A 186 9.08 -28.16 -12.40
N VAL A 187 8.16 -28.25 -13.37
CA VAL A 187 7.77 -29.54 -13.94
C VAL A 187 8.86 -29.98 -14.92
N THR A 188 9.80 -30.79 -14.46
CA THR A 188 10.69 -31.56 -15.34
C THR A 188 10.16 -32.98 -15.45
N GLN A 189 9.21 -33.21 -16.37
CA GLN A 189 8.98 -34.55 -16.90
C GLN A 189 9.69 -34.66 -18.26
N PRO A 190 10.60 -35.64 -18.45
CA PRO A 190 10.88 -36.12 -19.79
C PRO A 190 9.70 -37.03 -20.18
N GLY A 191 8.73 -36.46 -20.91
CA GLY A 191 7.67 -37.23 -21.57
C GLY A 191 6.48 -37.64 -20.71
N LEU A 192 5.62 -36.68 -20.35
CA LEU A 192 4.17 -36.87 -20.38
C LEU A 192 3.53 -35.49 -20.55
N GLU A 193 2.74 -35.31 -21.60
CA GLU A 193 1.96 -34.08 -21.79
C GLU A 193 0.93 -33.96 -20.68
N LEU A 194 1.17 -33.05 -19.73
CA LEU A 194 0.10 -32.51 -18.91
C LEU A 194 -0.62 -31.44 -19.72
N ILE A 195 -1.79 -31.82 -20.23
CA ILE A 195 -2.76 -30.93 -20.84
C ILE A 195 -3.12 -29.86 -19.80
N PHE A 196 -2.53 -28.66 -19.93
CA PHE A 196 -3.18 -27.47 -19.43
C PHE A 196 -4.51 -27.38 -20.16
N GLN A 197 -5.63 -27.37 -19.43
CA GLN A 197 -6.94 -27.04 -19.98
C GLN A 197 -6.88 -25.63 -20.59
N ARG A 198 -6.52 -25.57 -21.87
CA ARG A 198 -6.79 -24.44 -22.74
C ARG A 198 -8.28 -24.44 -22.99
N ASN A 199 -8.99 -23.55 -22.30
CA ASN A 199 -10.30 -23.11 -22.75
C ASN A 199 -10.11 -22.16 -23.94
N VAL A 200 -9.88 -22.72 -25.13
CA VAL A 200 -10.32 -22.15 -26.41
C VAL A 200 -10.59 -23.34 -27.33
N THR A 201 -11.86 -23.60 -27.63
CA THR A 201 -12.27 -24.63 -28.58
C THR A 201 -11.96 -24.19 -30.01
N GLU A 202 -11.08 -24.93 -30.68
CA GLU A 202 -10.72 -24.79 -32.08
C GLU A 202 -11.80 -25.40 -33.01
N GLU A 203 -13.06 -25.06 -32.76
CA GLU A 203 -14.19 -25.37 -33.65
C GLU A 203 -15.02 -24.13 -34.05
N GLU A 204 -14.78 -22.95 -33.46
CA GLU A 204 -15.33 -21.67 -33.96
C GLU A 204 -14.59 -21.11 -35.19
N ALA A 205 -13.51 -21.78 -35.65
CA ALA A 205 -12.73 -21.37 -36.81
C ALA A 205 -13.16 -22.01 -38.16
N ARG A 206 -14.19 -22.86 -38.19
CA ARG A 206 -14.78 -23.35 -39.44
C ARG A 206 -16.30 -23.39 -39.33
N GLY A 207 -16.94 -22.23 -39.41
CA GLY A 207 -18.38 -22.15 -39.54
C GLY A 207 -18.88 -23.05 -40.66
N SER A 208 -19.75 -24.01 -40.33
CA SER A 208 -20.65 -24.71 -41.26
C SER A 208 -21.72 -25.54 -40.52
N ILE A 209 -22.95 -25.02 -40.59
CA ILE A 209 -24.25 -25.70 -40.81
C ILE A 209 -24.79 -26.68 -39.75
N ALA A 210 -25.95 -26.28 -39.22
CA ALA A 210 -26.89 -27.09 -38.48
C ALA A 210 -27.68 -28.07 -39.38
N THR A 211 -27.76 -29.34 -39.01
CA THR A 211 -29.01 -30.13 -39.10
C THR A 211 -28.95 -31.48 -38.36
N LEU A 212 -30.09 -31.80 -37.75
CA LEU A 212 -30.68 -33.13 -37.46
C LEU A 212 -30.22 -33.94 -36.24
N GLU A 213 -31.11 -33.90 -35.24
CA GLU A 213 -31.70 -35.01 -34.47
C GLU A 213 -30.82 -36.16 -33.94
N GLY A 214 -30.74 -36.21 -32.60
CA GLY A 214 -31.28 -37.29 -31.77
C GLY A 214 -30.51 -38.60 -31.77
N LEU A 215 -30.04 -39.02 -30.58
CA LEU A 215 -30.28 -40.36 -30.06
C LEU A 215 -29.96 -40.46 -28.56
N ASP A 216 -30.95 -41.02 -27.89
CA ASP A 216 -31.14 -41.50 -26.52
C ASP A 216 -29.94 -42.21 -25.86
N PHE A 217 -29.80 -42.07 -24.54
CA PHE A 217 -29.25 -43.14 -23.70
C PHE A 217 -30.00 -43.21 -22.37
N THR A 218 -30.70 -44.33 -22.23
CA THR A 218 -31.45 -44.80 -21.07
C THR A 218 -30.50 -45.16 -19.91
N LEU A 219 -30.82 -44.71 -18.70
CA LEU A 219 -30.27 -45.22 -17.45
C LEU A 219 -31.39 -45.90 -16.65
N THR A 220 -31.25 -47.21 -16.44
CA THR A 220 -32.09 -47.97 -15.50
C THR A 220 -31.49 -47.98 -14.09
N PRO A 221 -32.33 -47.96 -13.04
CA PRO A 221 -31.91 -47.80 -11.65
C PRO A 221 -31.77 -49.15 -10.92
N SER A 222 -31.06 -49.15 -9.80
CA SER A 222 -31.22 -50.15 -8.74
C SER A 222 -31.59 -49.46 -7.44
N GLU A 223 -32.72 -49.89 -6.92
CA GLU A 223 -33.43 -49.48 -5.73
C GLU A 223 -32.67 -49.85 -4.45
N ASP A 224 -32.85 -49.08 -3.38
CA ASP A 224 -33.40 -49.63 -2.15
C ASP A 224 -33.98 -48.51 -1.26
N SER A 225 -35.25 -48.71 -0.91
CA SER A 225 -36.07 -47.86 -0.04
C SER A 225 -35.96 -48.35 1.40
N PHE A 226 -36.30 -47.52 2.39
CA PHE A 226 -37.36 -47.84 3.37
C PHE A 226 -37.70 -46.61 4.24
N THR A 227 -39.00 -46.33 4.28
CA THR A 227 -39.74 -45.28 5.00
C THR A 227 -39.98 -45.60 6.48
N ALA A 228 -40.06 -44.58 7.34
CA ALA A 228 -41.12 -44.44 8.36
C ALA A 228 -41.11 -43.07 9.06
N THR A 229 -42.27 -42.41 9.07
CA THR A 229 -42.70 -41.31 9.97
C THR A 229 -42.95 -41.79 11.40
N PRO A 230 -43.07 -40.88 12.38
CA PRO A 230 -44.40 -40.67 12.98
C PRO A 230 -44.75 -39.19 13.34
N VAL A 231 -46.00 -39.01 13.75
CA VAL A 231 -46.79 -37.78 13.96
C VAL A 231 -47.06 -37.54 15.46
N PHE A 232 -46.89 -36.27 15.92
CA PHE A 232 -47.62 -35.41 16.93
C PHE A 232 -48.17 -35.98 18.28
N PRO A 233 -48.45 -35.19 19.36
CA PRO A 233 -49.26 -33.93 19.34
C PRO A 233 -49.06 -32.84 20.46
N GLY A 234 -49.68 -31.65 20.26
CA GLY A 234 -50.31 -30.86 21.36
C GLY A 234 -49.89 -29.38 21.57
N THR A 235 -50.77 -28.44 21.19
CA THR A 235 -50.93 -27.04 21.70
C THR A 235 -51.89 -27.02 22.91
N PRO A 236 -52.17 -25.93 23.72
CA PRO A 236 -52.20 -24.49 23.33
C PRO A 236 -51.90 -23.40 24.41
N LEU A 237 -51.97 -22.13 23.97
CA LEU A 237 -52.53 -20.90 24.62
C LEU A 237 -51.62 -19.66 24.66
N SER A 238 -52.11 -18.59 24.03
CA SER A 238 -51.70 -17.16 24.07
C SER A 238 -52.17 -16.48 25.40
N PRO A 239 -51.93 -15.18 25.71
CA PRO A 239 -52.13 -14.01 24.84
C PRO A 239 -51.08 -12.88 24.87
N ASP A 240 -51.28 -11.98 23.90
CA ASP A 240 -50.81 -10.61 23.66
C ASP A 240 -50.16 -9.80 24.81
N LEU A 241 -49.17 -8.95 24.48
CA LEU A 241 -49.33 -7.48 24.38
C LEU A 241 -47.98 -6.77 24.09
N VAL A 242 -48.00 -5.92 23.06
CA VAL A 242 -47.15 -4.73 22.80
C VAL A 242 -47.26 -3.79 24.04
N PRO A 243 -46.31 -2.91 24.47
CA PRO A 243 -45.81 -1.83 23.60
C PRO A 243 -44.48 -1.09 23.93
N THR A 244 -44.10 -0.24 22.94
CA THR A 244 -43.51 1.12 22.99
C THR A 244 -42.47 1.57 24.02
N GLU A 245 -41.48 2.29 23.47
CA GLU A 245 -40.78 3.50 23.95
C GLU A 245 -40.62 3.76 25.45
N ALA A 246 -39.38 4.05 25.85
CA ALA A 246 -39.05 4.70 27.10
C ALA A 246 -38.18 5.95 26.86
N PRO A 247 -38.30 6.97 27.74
CA PRO A 247 -38.12 8.37 27.37
C PRO A 247 -36.85 9.00 27.97
N LEU A 248 -36.58 10.19 27.47
CA LEU A 248 -35.71 11.21 28.04
C LEU A 248 -36.21 11.59 29.46
N GLU A 249 -35.32 11.63 30.45
CA GLU A 249 -35.57 12.38 31.69
C GLU A 249 -34.44 13.37 31.98
N ASN A 250 -34.94 14.53 32.40
CA ASN A 250 -34.33 15.81 32.65
C ASN A 250 -34.12 15.90 34.17
N ILE A 251 -32.91 16.22 34.65
CA ILE A 251 -32.68 16.48 36.07
C ILE A 251 -32.34 17.96 36.25
N THR A 252 -33.22 18.62 36.99
CA THR A 252 -33.15 20.01 37.44
C THR A 252 -32.16 20.21 38.58
N ASP A 253 -31.66 21.44 38.58
CA ASP A 253 -30.83 22.20 39.51
C ASP A 253 -31.24 22.13 40.99
N ASP A 254 -30.26 22.14 41.90
CA ASP A 254 -30.26 23.05 43.06
C ASP A 254 -28.91 23.00 43.82
N GLY A 255 -28.15 24.11 43.70
CA GLY A 255 -27.71 24.88 44.87
C GLY A 255 -26.49 24.42 45.66
N LEU A 256 -25.37 25.12 45.47
CA LEU A 256 -24.57 25.66 46.58
C LEU A 256 -23.90 26.97 46.14
N GLN A 257 -24.18 28.03 46.89
CA GLN A 257 -23.89 29.44 46.63
C GLN A 257 -22.70 29.91 47.49
N LEU A 258 -22.14 31.07 47.10
CA LEU A 258 -21.25 32.00 47.86
C LEU A 258 -19.78 31.55 47.89
N TRP A 259 -18.81 32.37 47.49
CA TRP A 259 -18.54 33.74 47.93
C TRP A 259 -18.22 34.72 46.79
N LEU A 260 -18.81 35.91 46.84
CA LEU A 260 -18.29 37.15 46.22
C LEU A 260 -17.70 38.00 47.34
N GLU A 261 -16.49 38.53 47.17
CA GLU A 261 -16.14 39.84 47.70
C GLU A 261 -15.30 40.65 46.69
N ASN A 262 -15.53 41.96 46.79
CA ASN A 262 -15.39 43.02 45.81
C ASN A 262 -14.11 43.83 46.08
N VAL A 263 -13.34 44.22 45.06
CA VAL A 263 -12.24 45.20 45.23
C VAL A 263 -12.28 46.25 44.11
N THR A 264 -12.89 47.39 44.47
CA THR A 264 -12.60 48.80 44.11
C THR A 264 -11.82 49.17 42.84
N ALA A 265 -12.41 50.11 42.09
CA ALA A 265 -11.87 50.97 41.02
C ALA A 265 -10.54 51.69 41.39
N VAL A 266 -9.68 52.25 40.51
CA VAL A 266 -9.73 53.23 39.38
C VAL A 266 -8.27 53.27 38.77
N PRO A 267 -7.80 54.04 37.73
CA PRO A 267 -8.39 54.70 36.54
C PRO A 267 -7.78 54.32 35.16
N SER A 268 -8.46 54.86 34.16
CA SER A 268 -8.11 55.26 32.79
C SER A 268 -6.65 55.65 32.50
N VAL A 269 -6.15 55.22 31.33
CA VAL A 269 -5.15 55.95 30.55
C VAL A 269 -5.58 55.92 29.09
N GLU A 270 -5.84 57.11 28.53
CA GLU A 270 -6.02 57.37 27.11
C GLU A 270 -4.66 57.33 26.40
N ALA A 271 -4.59 56.69 25.25
CA ALA A 271 -3.56 56.95 24.26
C ALA A 271 -4.20 57.00 22.88
N THR A 272 -4.41 58.23 22.42
CA THR A 272 -4.79 58.62 21.07
C THR A 272 -3.73 58.22 20.05
N GLY A 273 -4.17 57.60 18.95
CA GLY A 273 -3.36 57.33 17.78
C GLY A 273 -4.26 57.15 16.57
N THR A 274 -4.54 58.24 15.87
CA THR A 274 -5.29 58.28 14.61
C THR A 274 -4.42 57.79 13.45
N VAL A 275 -4.88 56.79 12.72
CA VAL A 275 -4.49 56.58 11.31
C VAL A 275 -5.76 56.27 10.54
N GLU A 276 -6.02 57.09 9.53
CA GLU A 276 -7.14 57.00 8.62
C GLU A 276 -7.00 55.75 7.74
N GLU A 277 -8.04 54.92 7.66
CA GLU A 277 -8.11 53.83 6.67
C GLU A 277 -9.05 54.27 5.53
N GLU A 278 -8.44 54.66 4.42
CA GLU A 278 -9.10 54.97 3.15
C GLU A 278 -9.51 53.65 2.49
N VAL A 279 -10.81 53.53 2.20
CA VAL A 279 -11.43 52.34 1.61
C VAL A 279 -11.11 52.28 0.11
N VAL A 280 -10.17 51.42 -0.29
CA VAL A 280 -9.91 51.11 -1.71
C VAL A 280 -10.57 49.78 -2.06
N PRO A 281 -11.54 49.72 -3.00
CA PRO A 281 -12.10 48.45 -3.43
C PRO A 281 -11.13 47.78 -4.40
N VAL A 282 -10.41 46.76 -3.95
CA VAL A 282 -9.67 45.87 -4.85
C VAL A 282 -10.65 44.84 -5.41
N THR A 283 -11.13 45.08 -6.62
CA THR A 283 -11.69 44.05 -7.49
C THR A 283 -10.57 43.10 -7.92
N ALA A 284 -10.32 42.07 -7.12
CA ALA A 284 -9.51 40.94 -7.54
C ALA A 284 -10.43 39.91 -8.21
N ALA A 285 -10.27 39.77 -9.52
CA ALA A 285 -10.83 38.64 -10.26
C ALA A 285 -10.34 37.34 -9.60
N ILE A 286 -11.27 36.47 -9.25
CA ILE A 286 -10.98 35.13 -8.76
C ILE A 286 -10.45 34.38 -9.98
N ASP A 287 -9.12 34.23 -10.03
CA ASP A 287 -8.47 33.46 -11.07
C ASP A 287 -8.96 32.01 -10.95
N ALA A 288 -9.46 31.49 -12.06
CA ALA A 288 -10.17 30.24 -12.13
C ALA A 288 -9.23 29.11 -11.73
N ALA A 289 -9.59 28.36 -10.68
CA ALA A 289 -8.98 27.08 -10.37
C ALA A 289 -9.01 26.21 -11.63
N GLN A 290 -7.82 25.92 -12.18
CA GLN A 290 -7.69 25.03 -13.33
C GLN A 290 -8.26 23.65 -12.95
N PRO A 291 -9.10 23.05 -13.81
CA PRO A 291 -9.58 21.70 -13.59
C PRO A 291 -8.40 20.72 -13.65
N GLU A 292 -8.20 19.95 -12.58
CA GLU A 292 -7.24 18.85 -12.55
C GLU A 292 -7.53 17.90 -13.73
N LYS A 293 -6.57 17.81 -14.65
CA LYS A 293 -6.62 16.97 -15.85
C LYS A 293 -6.68 15.49 -15.43
N PRO A 294 -7.49 14.65 -16.10
CA PRO A 294 -7.72 13.26 -15.69
C PRO A 294 -6.42 12.45 -15.67
N ILE A 295 -6.27 11.65 -14.60
CA ILE A 295 -5.15 10.76 -14.33
C ILE A 295 -5.11 9.68 -15.41
N SER A 296 -4.09 9.72 -16.27
CA SER A 296 -3.81 8.66 -17.25
C SER A 296 -3.14 7.47 -16.55
N GLU A 297 -3.73 6.28 -16.66
CA GLU A 297 -3.34 5.04 -15.98
C GLU A 297 -2.02 4.39 -16.47
N THR A 298 -1.22 5.08 -17.30
CA THR A 298 0.07 4.57 -17.82
C THR A 298 1.23 5.55 -17.68
N GLY A 299 1.17 6.45 -16.69
CA GLY A 299 2.23 7.44 -16.53
C GLY A 299 3.55 6.87 -15.99
N GLN A 300 4.68 7.49 -16.37
CA GLN A 300 6.03 7.11 -15.98
C GLN A 300 6.69 8.19 -15.11
N VAL A 301 7.27 7.79 -13.98
CA VAL A 301 8.13 8.68 -13.18
C VAL A 301 9.49 8.82 -13.84
N PHE A 302 9.93 10.05 -14.04
CA PHE A 302 11.27 10.37 -14.51
C PHE A 302 11.97 11.35 -13.57
N PHE A 303 13.31 11.33 -13.60
CA PHE A 303 14.16 12.15 -12.75
C PHE A 303 14.64 13.38 -13.50
N ALA A 304 14.35 14.56 -12.97
CA ALA A 304 14.73 15.85 -13.52
C ALA A 304 15.90 16.46 -12.75
N THR A 305 16.90 16.94 -13.48
CA THR A 305 18.15 17.50 -12.91
C THR A 305 18.55 18.78 -13.64
N GLN A 306 19.10 19.74 -12.90
CA GLN A 306 19.69 20.98 -13.42
C GLN A 306 20.93 21.36 -12.57
N PRO A 307 21.92 22.12 -13.11
CA PRO A 307 23.16 22.43 -12.38
C PRO A 307 22.96 23.11 -11.02
N ASP A 308 21.98 24.01 -10.92
CA ASP A 308 21.68 24.74 -9.68
C ASP A 308 20.61 24.08 -8.81
N TYR A 309 20.18 22.86 -9.17
CA TYR A 309 19.01 22.19 -8.61
C TYR A 309 17.74 23.08 -8.68
N PHE A 310 16.64 22.61 -8.09
CA PHE A 310 15.35 23.30 -8.09
C PHE A 310 14.91 23.60 -6.65
N THR A 311 14.33 24.78 -6.44
CA THR A 311 13.40 24.98 -5.32
C THR A 311 12.10 24.20 -5.56
N PHE A 312 11.24 24.08 -4.55
CA PHE A 312 9.97 23.36 -4.71
C PHE A 312 9.11 23.94 -5.85
N GLN A 313 8.98 25.27 -5.90
CA GLN A 313 8.23 25.96 -6.95
C GLN A 313 8.87 25.78 -8.33
N GLN A 314 10.21 25.92 -8.44
CA GLN A 314 10.91 25.71 -9.70
C GLN A 314 10.79 24.27 -10.21
N ALA A 315 10.77 23.29 -9.30
CA ALA A 315 10.58 21.89 -9.64
C ALA A 315 9.20 21.63 -10.25
N GLN A 316 8.17 22.28 -9.70
CA GLN A 316 6.81 22.22 -10.22
C GLN A 316 6.72 22.81 -11.64
N GLU A 317 7.18 24.05 -11.81
CA GLU A 317 7.20 24.74 -13.12
C GLU A 317 8.00 23.95 -14.16
N PHE A 318 9.12 23.33 -13.75
CA PHE A 318 9.92 22.48 -14.63
C PHE A 318 9.14 21.25 -15.10
N CYS A 319 8.47 20.52 -14.20
CA CYS A 319 7.65 19.38 -14.59
C CYS A 319 6.53 19.82 -15.54
N GLU A 320 5.84 20.93 -15.24
CA GLU A 320 4.77 21.48 -16.07
C GLU A 320 5.27 21.84 -17.47
N SER A 321 6.47 22.43 -17.58
CA SER A 321 7.12 22.73 -18.87
C SER A 321 7.38 21.47 -19.74
N LYS A 322 7.38 20.28 -19.12
CA LYS A 322 7.56 18.99 -19.78
C LYS A 322 6.26 18.22 -19.96
N ASN A 323 5.11 18.89 -19.85
CA ASN A 323 3.79 18.26 -19.84
C ASN A 323 3.68 17.14 -18.78
N ALA A 324 4.33 17.34 -17.65
CA ALA A 324 4.36 16.44 -16.51
C ALA A 324 3.90 17.18 -15.25
N THR A 325 3.54 16.47 -14.20
CA THR A 325 3.35 17.04 -12.86
C THR A 325 4.43 16.53 -11.93
N LEU A 326 4.65 17.18 -10.78
CA LEU A 326 5.49 16.58 -9.75
C LEU A 326 4.91 15.20 -9.37
N ALA A 327 5.78 14.20 -9.31
CA ALA A 327 5.38 12.85 -8.95
C ALA A 327 4.88 12.85 -7.51
N SER A 328 3.79 12.14 -7.27
CA SER A 328 3.35 11.82 -5.92
C SER A 328 4.27 10.78 -5.29
N THR A 329 4.29 10.74 -3.95
CA THR A 329 4.99 9.71 -3.19
C THR A 329 4.61 8.30 -3.62
N GLY A 330 3.33 8.08 -3.92
CA GLY A 330 2.82 6.81 -4.42
C GLY A 330 3.37 6.42 -5.78
N GLN A 331 3.39 7.36 -6.72
CA GLN A 331 3.98 7.15 -8.05
C GLN A 331 5.47 6.85 -7.96
N LEU A 332 6.22 7.59 -7.12
CA LEU A 332 7.65 7.30 -6.89
C LEU A 332 7.85 5.89 -6.30
N TYR A 333 6.98 5.46 -5.38
CA TYR A 333 7.06 4.12 -4.78
C TYR A 333 6.71 3.02 -5.78
N SER A 334 5.70 3.21 -6.61
CA SER A 334 5.37 2.29 -7.70
C SER A 334 6.53 2.16 -8.70
N ALA A 335 7.16 3.29 -9.04
CA ALA A 335 8.37 3.31 -9.86
C ALA A 335 9.53 2.57 -9.16
N TRP A 336 9.76 2.79 -7.87
CA TRP A 336 10.78 2.09 -7.08
C TRP A 336 10.53 0.57 -6.99
N LYS A 337 9.29 0.14 -6.77
CA LYS A 337 8.89 -1.28 -6.79
C LYS A 337 9.14 -1.88 -8.18
N SER A 338 8.93 -1.09 -9.23
CA SER A 338 9.30 -1.38 -10.62
C SER A 338 10.79 -1.18 -10.93
N GLY A 339 11.61 -0.77 -9.94
CA GLY A 339 13.07 -0.78 -9.93
C GLY A 339 13.76 0.50 -10.27
N PHE A 340 13.02 1.59 -10.17
CA PHE A 340 13.56 2.91 -10.31
C PHE A 340 14.48 3.23 -9.13
N ASP A 341 15.79 3.15 -9.37
CA ASP A 341 16.85 3.45 -8.41
C ASP A 341 17.48 4.81 -8.75
N LYS A 342 17.48 5.74 -7.78
CA LYS A 342 18.12 7.05 -7.89
C LYS A 342 18.71 7.48 -6.55
N CYS A 343 20.04 7.51 -6.49
CA CYS A 343 20.79 7.99 -5.34
C CYS A 343 20.88 9.53 -5.23
N ARG A 344 19.78 10.23 -5.44
CA ARG A 344 19.72 11.69 -5.37
C ARG A 344 18.34 12.12 -4.91
N ALA A 345 18.32 13.01 -3.93
CA ALA A 345 17.08 13.53 -3.37
C ALA A 345 16.41 14.49 -4.35
N GLY A 346 15.08 14.38 -4.45
CA GLY A 346 14.28 15.23 -5.30
C GLY A 346 12.89 15.50 -4.74
N TRP A 347 12.32 16.63 -5.14
CA TRP A 347 11.00 17.09 -4.79
C TRP A 347 9.90 16.17 -5.34
N LEU A 348 8.86 16.01 -4.54
CA LEU A 348 7.60 15.33 -4.86
C LEU A 348 6.41 16.27 -4.63
N SER A 349 5.25 15.89 -5.15
CA SER A 349 4.04 16.74 -5.13
C SER A 349 3.52 17.05 -3.72
N ASP A 350 3.89 16.27 -2.69
CA ASP A 350 3.47 16.48 -1.30
C ASP A 350 4.43 17.39 -0.51
N GLY A 351 5.37 18.05 -1.20
CA GLY A 351 6.40 18.88 -0.60
C GLY A 351 7.51 18.08 0.09
N SER A 352 7.45 16.75 0.03
CA SER A 352 8.52 15.92 0.56
C SER A 352 9.68 15.81 -0.42
N VAL A 353 10.89 15.63 0.12
CA VAL A 353 12.07 15.33 -0.66
C VAL A 353 12.44 13.88 -0.39
N ARG A 354 12.45 13.05 -1.43
CA ARG A 354 12.71 11.61 -1.28
C ARG A 354 13.75 11.12 -2.27
N TYR A 355 14.29 9.92 -2.06
CA TYR A 355 15.14 9.22 -3.03
C TYR A 355 14.93 7.71 -2.95
N PRO A 356 14.68 7.03 -4.08
CA PRO A 356 14.42 5.60 -4.12
C PRO A 356 15.73 4.78 -4.24
N ILE A 357 15.90 3.78 -3.38
CA ILE A 357 17.05 2.86 -3.38
C ILE A 357 16.57 1.43 -3.53
N VAL A 358 16.86 0.81 -4.66
CA VAL A 358 16.57 -0.60 -4.92
C VAL A 358 17.76 -1.46 -4.51
N THR A 359 18.98 -1.00 -4.80
CA THR A 359 20.22 -1.67 -4.42
C THR A 359 20.90 -0.87 -3.30
N PRO A 360 20.95 -1.39 -2.06
CA PRO A 360 21.58 -0.72 -0.94
C PRO A 360 23.05 -0.39 -1.21
N ARG A 361 23.48 0.82 -0.82
CA ARG A 361 24.86 1.30 -1.04
C ARG A 361 25.26 2.12 0.19
N ARG A 362 26.51 1.96 0.65
CA ARG A 362 27.01 2.70 1.83
C ARG A 362 26.92 4.22 1.69
N VAL A 363 27.11 4.75 0.49
CA VAL A 363 27.04 6.20 0.20
C VAL A 363 25.60 6.68 0.06
N CYS A 364 24.63 5.77 -0.02
CA CYS A 364 23.26 6.07 -0.41
C CYS A 364 22.21 5.33 0.41
N GLY A 365 21.69 5.99 1.45
CA GLY A 365 20.58 5.51 2.27
C GLY A 365 20.83 4.22 3.07
N GLY A 366 22.09 3.86 3.26
CA GLY A 366 22.54 2.77 4.14
C GLY A 366 22.39 1.38 3.53
N ASP A 367 22.20 0.39 4.40
CA ASP A 367 22.25 -1.04 4.05
C ASP A 367 20.90 -1.65 3.67
N GLN A 368 19.83 -0.85 3.62
CA GLN A 368 18.47 -1.34 3.37
C GLN A 368 17.80 -0.63 2.18
N PRO A 369 17.09 -1.36 1.31
CA PRO A 369 16.36 -0.79 0.19
C PRO A 369 15.11 -0.04 0.68
N GLY A 370 14.63 0.92 -0.10
CA GLY A 370 13.43 1.69 0.20
C GLY A 370 13.39 3.06 -0.45
N VAL A 371 12.24 3.73 -0.36
CA VAL A 371 12.11 5.15 -0.68
C VAL A 371 12.40 5.95 0.59
N ARG A 372 13.57 6.59 0.64
CA ARG A 372 14.02 7.35 1.80
C ARG A 372 13.54 8.79 1.73
N THR A 373 13.11 9.32 2.87
CA THR A 373 12.70 10.72 3.00
C THR A 373 13.83 11.54 3.62
N VAL A 374 14.08 12.72 3.07
CA VAL A 374 14.95 13.73 3.68
C VAL A 374 14.10 14.58 4.61
N TYR A 375 14.49 14.62 5.88
CA TYR A 375 13.79 15.40 6.91
C TYR A 375 14.55 16.67 7.24
N LEU A 376 13.82 17.69 7.71
CA LEU A 376 14.39 18.93 8.20
C LEU A 376 15.14 18.72 9.52
N TYR A 377 14.59 17.88 10.39
CA TYR A 377 15.13 17.63 11.73
C TYR A 377 15.68 16.21 11.88
N ALA A 378 16.69 16.06 12.74
CA ALA A 378 17.37 14.77 12.99
C ALA A 378 16.46 13.69 13.61
N ASN A 379 15.39 14.09 14.28
CA ASN A 379 14.34 13.22 14.81
C ASN A 379 13.34 12.72 13.73
N GLN A 380 13.67 12.89 12.44
CA GLN A 380 12.86 12.47 11.30
C GLN A 380 11.49 13.16 11.26
N THR A 381 11.44 14.44 11.60
CA THR A 381 10.23 15.26 11.46
C THR A 381 10.46 16.46 10.55
N GLY A 382 9.36 16.94 9.97
CA GLY A 382 9.35 18.10 9.08
C GLY A 382 9.97 17.81 7.70
N PHE A 383 9.36 18.39 6.66
CA PHE A 383 9.96 18.39 5.33
C PHE A 383 10.94 19.55 5.16
N PRO A 384 11.91 19.44 4.22
CA PRO A 384 12.85 20.51 3.94
C PRO A 384 12.14 21.81 3.56
N ASN A 385 12.76 22.96 3.86
CA ASN A 385 12.20 24.27 3.51
C ASN A 385 11.97 24.34 1.99
N PRO A 386 10.81 24.83 1.49
CA PRO A 386 10.52 24.95 0.05
C PRO A 386 11.57 25.72 -0.77
N LEU A 387 12.34 26.60 -0.14
CA LEU A 387 13.45 27.35 -0.75
C LEU A 387 14.75 26.54 -0.87
N SER A 388 14.79 25.33 -0.32
CA SER A 388 15.93 24.44 -0.39
C SER A 388 16.09 23.89 -1.80
N LYS A 389 17.32 23.54 -2.18
CA LYS A 389 17.67 23.17 -3.55
C LYS A 389 17.86 21.65 -3.66
N TYR A 390 16.99 21.01 -4.44
CA TYR A 390 17.01 19.56 -4.72
C TYR A 390 16.66 19.25 -6.18
N ASN A 391 16.81 18.00 -6.60
CA ASN A 391 16.33 17.57 -7.92
C ASN A 391 14.79 17.49 -7.92
N ALA A 392 14.18 17.00 -9.00
CA ALA A 392 12.73 16.78 -9.03
C ALA A 392 12.39 15.40 -9.60
N PHE A 393 11.31 14.80 -9.11
CA PHE A 393 10.69 13.66 -9.77
C PHE A 393 9.39 14.13 -10.41
N CYS A 394 9.27 13.91 -11.72
CA CYS A 394 8.08 14.28 -12.47
C CYS A 394 7.36 13.01 -12.95
N PHE A 395 6.06 13.12 -13.21
CA PHE A 395 5.20 12.05 -13.70
C PHE A 395 4.41 12.53 -14.92
N ARG A 396 4.40 11.75 -16.00
CA ARG A 396 3.70 12.04 -17.26
C ARG A 396 3.06 10.79 -17.83
#